data_AF-A0A7Y6TX72-F1
#
_entry.id   AF-A0A7Y6TX72-F1
#
_cell.length_a   1.000
_cell.length_b   1.000
_cell.length_c   1.000
_cell.angle_alpha   90.00
_cell.angle_beta   90.00
_cell.angle_gamma   90.00
#
_symmetry.space_group_name_H-M   'P 1'
#
loop_
_entity.id
_entity.type
_entity.pdbx_description
1 polymer ?
#
loop_
_entity_poly.entity_id
_entity_poly.type
_entity_poly.pdbx_seq_one_letter_code
_entity_poly.pdbx_strand_id
1 'polypeptide(L)'
;MRRGAAPGLTRRDRAIPPRPTDEISVPTFLSNLPPSLVAIVLLLASNVFMTFAWYGHLRYKSSPLLLAIVVSWGIAFFEYCLQVPANRIGSQTFTTAQLKITQEIITLAVFAVFSVTFLGEPLRWNYLAASVCMLAAAVFIFAV
;
A
#
# COMPACT_ATOMS: atom_id res chain seq x y z
N MET A 1 10.15 -33.83 61.30
CA MET A 1 10.55 -32.49 60.81
C MET A 1 9.99 -32.30 59.39
N ARG A 2 9.00 -31.41 59.22
CA ARG A 2 8.35 -31.14 57.92
C ARG A 2 9.24 -30.25 57.04
N ARG A 3 9.26 -30.59 55.75
CA ARG A 3 9.94 -29.91 54.63
C ARG A 3 9.53 -28.44 54.50
N GLY A 4 10.49 -27.55 54.31
CA GLY A 4 10.28 -26.20 53.76
C GLY A 4 10.71 -26.18 52.29
N ALA A 5 9.83 -26.61 51.38
CA ALA A 5 10.03 -26.42 49.95
C ALA A 5 9.72 -24.94 49.61
N ALA A 6 10.64 -24.28 48.90
CA ALA A 6 10.41 -22.93 48.39
C ALA A 6 9.09 -22.89 47.59
N PRO A 7 8.24 -21.86 47.76
CA PRO A 7 6.98 -21.76 47.02
C PRO A 7 7.29 -21.76 45.52
N GLY A 8 6.67 -22.70 44.80
CA GLY A 8 6.82 -22.82 43.36
C GLY A 8 6.38 -21.52 42.68
N LEU A 9 7.33 -20.85 42.02
CA LEU A 9 7.05 -19.80 41.04
C LEU A 9 6.04 -20.35 40.05
N THR A 10 4.81 -19.86 40.13
CA THR A 10 3.76 -20.34 39.24
C THR A 10 4.09 -19.83 37.84
N ARG A 11 3.74 -20.59 36.80
CA ARG A 11 3.93 -20.18 35.38
C ARG A 11 3.32 -18.80 35.06
N ARG A 12 2.45 -18.29 35.94
CA ARG A 12 1.82 -16.96 35.89
C ARG A 12 2.74 -15.80 36.28
N ASP A 13 3.82 -16.07 37.02
CA ASP A 13 4.76 -15.05 37.51
C ASP A 13 5.88 -14.73 36.50
N ARG A 14 5.93 -15.46 35.38
CA ARG A 14 6.75 -15.07 34.24
C ARG A 14 6.03 -13.94 33.51
N ALA A 15 6.36 -12.71 33.89
CA ALA A 15 6.04 -11.54 33.06
C ALA A 15 6.51 -11.86 31.63
N ILE A 16 5.56 -11.91 30.69
CA ILE A 16 5.89 -11.94 29.27
C ILE A 16 6.68 -10.65 29.05
N PRO A 17 7.95 -10.70 28.60
CA PRO A 17 8.66 -9.48 28.28
C PRO A 17 7.77 -8.67 27.34
N PRO A 18 7.69 -7.33 27.50
CA PRO A 18 6.94 -6.51 26.53
C PRO A 18 7.41 -6.95 25.15
N ARG A 19 6.46 -7.27 24.27
CA ARG A 19 6.80 -7.55 22.86
C ARG A 19 7.76 -6.43 22.46
N PRO A 20 8.94 -6.75 21.87
CA PRO A 20 9.69 -5.71 21.18
C PRO A 20 8.65 -4.99 20.36
N THR A 21 8.40 -3.71 20.66
CA THR A 21 7.47 -2.94 19.86
C THR A 21 7.90 -3.21 18.43
N ASP A 22 6.99 -3.75 17.62
CA ASP A 22 7.21 -4.05 16.21
C ASP A 22 7.40 -2.70 15.48
N GLU A 23 8.36 -1.89 15.92
CA GLU A 23 8.84 -0.69 15.29
C GLU A 23 9.43 -1.17 14.00
N ILE A 24 8.61 -1.10 12.95
CA ILE A 24 9.08 -1.07 11.58
C ILE A 24 10.27 -0.12 11.62
N SER A 25 11.47 -0.64 11.35
CA SER A 25 12.70 0.15 11.36
C SER A 25 12.70 1.06 10.14
N VAL A 26 11.85 2.09 10.17
CA VAL A 26 11.76 3.12 9.15
C VAL A 26 12.87 4.14 9.41
N PRO A 27 13.47 4.71 8.35
CA PRO A 27 14.38 5.84 8.47
C PRO A 27 13.83 6.94 9.39
N THR A 28 14.71 7.53 10.22
CA THR A 28 14.34 8.51 11.27
C THR A 28 13.58 9.74 10.75
N PHE A 29 13.70 10.09 9.47
CA PHE A 29 12.91 11.18 8.92
C PHE A 29 11.43 10.78 8.67
N LEU A 30 11.15 9.50 8.38
CA LEU A 30 9.80 8.98 8.20
C LEU A 30 9.06 8.82 9.52
N SER A 31 9.78 8.54 10.62
CA SER A 31 9.18 8.43 11.96
C SER A 31 8.64 9.77 12.50
N ASN A 32 9.09 10.89 11.94
CA ASN A 32 8.61 12.23 12.32
C ASN A 32 7.36 12.68 11.53
N LEU A 33 6.91 11.89 10.55
CA LEU A 33 5.75 12.19 9.73
C LEU A 33 4.54 11.33 10.17
N PRO A 34 3.30 11.83 10.00
CA PRO A 34 2.12 11.03 10.30
C PRO A 34 2.08 9.77 9.41
N PRO A 35 1.88 8.56 9.96
CA PRO A 35 1.92 7.30 9.20
C PRO A 35 0.96 7.25 8.02
N SER A 36 -0.21 7.88 8.16
CA SER A 36 -1.22 8.01 7.10
C SER A 36 -0.71 8.77 5.88
N LEU A 37 0.01 9.88 6.09
CA LEU A 37 0.57 10.68 5.00
C LEU A 37 1.69 9.92 4.27
N VAL A 38 2.58 9.26 5.05
CA VAL A 38 3.65 8.43 4.49
C VAL A 38 3.06 7.31 3.63
N ALA A 39 2.02 6.63 4.12
CA ALA A 39 1.33 5.60 3.37
C ALA A 39 0.74 6.13 2.06
N ILE A 40 0.00 7.25 2.09
CA ILE A 40 -0.63 7.83 0.89
C ILE A 40 0.42 8.22 -0.17
N VAL A 41 1.52 8.86 0.24
CA VAL A 41 2.58 9.29 -0.68
C VAL A 41 3.27 8.07 -1.31
N LEU A 42 3.57 7.05 -0.51
CA LEU A 42 4.18 5.82 -1.02
C LEU A 42 3.22 5.05 -1.94
N LEU A 43 1.93 4.94 -1.60
CA LEU A 43 0.90 4.34 -2.45
C LEU A 43 0.73 5.08 -3.78
N LEU A 44 0.83 6.42 -3.76
CA LEU A 44 0.79 7.24 -4.97
C LEU A 44 2.00 6.96 -5.87
N ALA A 45 3.21 7.00 -5.30
CA ALA A 45 4.43 6.69 -6.05
C ALA A 45 4.40 5.26 -6.60
N SER A 46 3.96 4.28 -5.79
CA SER A 46 3.79 2.89 -6.20
C SER A 46 2.84 2.77 -7.40
N ASN A 47 1.67 3.41 -7.34
CA ASN A 47 0.70 3.35 -8.43
C ASN A 47 1.22 3.92 -9.75
N VAL A 48 2.13 4.89 -9.74
CA VAL A 48 2.79 5.36 -10.96
C VAL A 48 3.57 4.21 -11.60
N PHE A 49 4.44 3.53 -10.83
CA PHE A 49 5.16 2.35 -11.34
C PHE A 49 4.20 1.25 -11.80
N MET A 50 3.15 0.95 -11.03
CA MET A 50 2.18 -0.07 -11.40
C MET A 50 1.49 0.24 -12.73
N THR A 51 1.09 1.49 -12.93
CA THR A 51 0.41 1.94 -14.16
C THR A 51 1.33 1.78 -15.37
N PHE A 52 2.61 2.14 -15.25
CA PHE A 52 3.59 1.91 -16.31
C PHE A 52 3.87 0.42 -16.55
N ALA A 53 3.95 -0.40 -15.49
CA ALA A 53 4.15 -1.83 -15.61
C ALA A 53 3.00 -2.51 -16.37
N TRP A 54 1.75 -2.10 -16.11
CA TRP A 54 0.56 -2.69 -16.74
C TRP A 54 0.25 -2.14 -18.12
N TYR A 55 0.44 -0.84 -18.35
CA TYR A 55 -0.07 -0.18 -19.56
C TYR A 55 1.00 0.54 -20.37
N GLY A 56 2.20 0.78 -19.82
CA GLY A 56 3.28 1.51 -20.50
C GLY A 56 3.66 0.89 -21.84
N HIS A 57 3.72 -0.44 -21.91
CA HIS A 57 4.04 -1.17 -23.14
C HIS A 57 2.97 -1.01 -24.25
N LEU A 58 1.75 -0.54 -23.94
CA LEU A 58 0.71 -0.29 -24.95
C LEU A 58 1.06 0.88 -25.89
N ARG A 59 1.99 1.75 -25.50
CA ARG A 59 2.61 2.75 -26.38
C ARG A 59 3.52 2.10 -27.44
N TYR A 60 4.05 0.92 -27.16
CA TYR A 60 5.08 0.22 -27.94
C TYR A 60 4.62 -1.16 -28.42
N LYS A 61 3.45 -1.22 -29.06
CA LYS A 61 2.81 -2.50 -29.45
C LYS A 61 3.61 -3.35 -30.45
N SER A 62 4.58 -2.76 -31.16
CA SER A 62 5.49 -3.47 -32.06
C SER A 62 6.67 -4.15 -31.36
N SER A 63 6.85 -3.92 -30.06
CA SER A 63 7.92 -4.56 -29.29
C SER A 63 7.66 -6.07 -29.07
N PRO A 64 8.71 -6.91 -29.00
CA PRO A 64 8.54 -8.33 -28.70
C PRO A 64 7.86 -8.56 -27.35
N LEU A 65 6.87 -9.46 -27.31
CA LEU A 65 6.08 -9.74 -26.10
C LEU A 65 6.96 -10.10 -24.89
N LEU A 66 7.99 -10.94 -25.08
CA LEU A 66 8.88 -11.34 -23.99
C LEU A 66 9.63 -10.14 -23.41
N LEU A 67 10.06 -9.19 -24.25
CA LEU A 67 10.72 -7.97 -23.80
C LEU A 67 9.75 -7.10 -22.98
N ALA A 68 8.51 -6.92 -23.45
CA ALA A 68 7.49 -6.19 -22.71
C ALA A 68 7.23 -6.83 -21.33
N ILE A 69 7.10 -8.15 -21.25
CA ILE A 69 6.90 -8.88 -19.99
C ILE A 69 8.07 -8.64 -19.02
N VAL A 70 9.31 -8.82 -19.48
CA VAL A 70 10.50 -8.67 -18.61
C VAL A 70 10.64 -7.24 -18.11
N VAL A 71 10.42 -6.25 -18.97
CA VAL A 71 10.46 -4.83 -18.58
C VAL A 71 9.34 -4.51 -17.60
N SER A 72 8.10 -4.96 -17.85
CA SER A 72 6.97 -4.79 -16.93
C SER A 72 7.25 -5.39 -15.54
N TRP A 73 7.86 -6.58 -15.49
CA TRP A 73 8.31 -7.19 -14.24
C TRP A 73 9.39 -6.37 -13.53
N GLY A 74 10.37 -5.85 -14.28
CA GLY A 74 11.39 -4.96 -13.74
C GLY A 74 10.82 -3.69 -13.12
N ILE A 75 9.78 -3.11 -13.73
CA ILE A 75 9.08 -1.94 -13.19
C ILE A 75 8.26 -2.32 -11.95
N ALA A 76 7.53 -3.43 -12.00
CA ALA A 76 6.72 -3.93 -10.87
C ALA A 76 7.57 -4.24 -9.63
N PHE A 77 8.84 -4.63 -9.78
CA PHE A 77 9.74 -4.80 -8.64
C PHE A 77 9.88 -3.51 -7.81
N PHE A 78 10.07 -2.35 -8.46
CA PHE A 78 10.19 -1.07 -7.75
C PHE A 78 8.87 -0.60 -7.14
N GLU A 79 7.74 -0.94 -7.77
CA GLU A 79 6.41 -0.77 -7.19
C GLU A 79 6.32 -1.49 -5.84
N TYR A 80 6.68 -2.78 -5.78
CA TYR A 80 6.61 -3.55 -4.55
C TYR A 80 7.52 -3.01 -3.44
N CYS A 81 8.68 -2.44 -3.80
CA CYS A 81 9.57 -1.77 -2.84
C CYS A 81 8.91 -0.57 -2.14
N LEU A 82 7.87 0.04 -2.73
CA LEU A 82 7.11 1.16 -2.16
C LEU A 82 5.79 0.68 -1.55
N GLN A 83 5.07 -0.20 -2.26
CA GLN A 83 3.77 -0.73 -1.86
C GLN A 83 3.81 -1.47 -0.51
N VAL A 84 4.84 -2.31 -0.31
CA VAL A 84 4.96 -3.12 0.90
C VAL A 84 5.20 -2.25 2.14
N PRO A 85 6.18 -1.31 2.15
CA PRO A 85 6.32 -0.35 3.25
C PRO A 85 5.08 0.51 3.46
N ALA A 86 4.44 0.99 2.37
CA ALA A 86 3.25 1.83 2.47
C ALA A 86 2.14 1.15 3.26
N ASN A 87 1.83 -0.10 2.93
CA ASN A 87 0.78 -0.87 3.60
C ASN A 87 1.15 -1.22 5.05
N ARG A 88 2.42 -1.58 5.31
CA ARG A 88 2.87 -1.89 6.67
C ARG A 88 2.79 -0.66 7.58
N ILE A 89 3.28 0.49 7.12
CA ILE A 89 3.21 1.75 7.87
C ILE A 89 1.76 2.20 8.00
N GLY A 90 1.00 2.20 6.91
CA GLY A 90 -0.39 2.64 6.89
C GLY A 90 -1.32 1.79 7.75
N SER A 91 -1.03 0.49 7.94
CA SER A 91 -1.81 -0.41 8.80
C SER A 91 -1.79 -0.03 10.29
N GLN A 92 -0.91 0.91 10.68
CA GLN A 92 -0.90 1.49 12.03
C GLN A 92 -2.06 2.47 12.25
N THR A 93 -2.64 3.01 11.18
CA THR A 93 -3.70 4.03 11.25
C THR A 93 -4.97 3.61 10.50
N PHE A 94 -4.82 2.90 9.39
CA PHE A 94 -5.93 2.46 8.54
C PHE A 94 -6.19 0.97 8.71
N THR A 95 -7.46 0.57 8.63
CA THR A 95 -7.79 -0.85 8.43
C THR A 95 -7.33 -1.33 7.05
N THR A 96 -7.19 -2.64 6.86
CA THR A 96 -6.85 -3.22 5.55
C THR A 96 -7.85 -2.81 4.47
N ALA A 97 -9.15 -2.71 4.82
CA ALA A 97 -10.20 -2.27 3.90
C ALA A 97 -10.01 -0.81 3.50
N GLN A 98 -9.70 0.07 4.46
CA GLN A 98 -9.41 1.49 4.20
C GLN A 98 -8.18 1.64 3.30
N LEU A 99 -7.08 0.92 3.58
CA LEU A 99 -5.89 0.92 2.72
C LEU A 99 -6.21 0.50 1.29
N LYS A 100 -7.01 -0.56 1.11
CA LYS A 100 -7.37 -1.04 -0.21
C LYS A 100 -8.17 0.00 -0.99
N ILE A 101 -9.16 0.62 -0.37
CA ILE A 101 -9.98 1.66 -1.03
C ILE A 101 -9.15 2.90 -1.34
N THR A 102 -8.28 3.34 -0.42
CA THR A 102 -7.33 4.42 -0.70
C THR A 102 -6.47 4.09 -1.91
N GLN A 103 -5.96 2.85 -1.99
CA GLN A 103 -5.17 2.40 -3.14
C GLN A 103 -5.98 2.45 -4.43
N GLU A 104 -7.24 1.99 -4.45
CA GLU A 104 -8.09 2.03 -5.65
C GLU A 104 -8.40 3.46 -6.11
N ILE A 105 -8.66 4.39 -5.18
CA ILE A 105 -8.84 5.81 -5.51
C ILE A 105 -7.58 6.37 -6.18
N ILE A 106 -6.41 6.07 -5.60
CA ILE A 106 -5.12 6.49 -6.16
C ILE A 106 -4.90 5.85 -7.54
N THR A 107 -5.19 4.56 -7.71
CA THR A 107 -5.08 3.85 -8.99
C THR A 107 -5.87 4.56 -10.08
N LEU A 108 -7.14 4.89 -9.80
CA LEU A 108 -8.00 5.57 -10.77
C LEU A 108 -7.52 7.00 -11.06
N ALA A 109 -7.04 7.73 -10.06
CA ALA A 109 -6.50 9.07 -10.27
C ALA A 109 -5.23 9.03 -11.15
N VAL A 110 -4.29 8.13 -10.85
CA VAL A 110 -3.05 7.97 -11.62
C VAL A 110 -3.33 7.46 -13.03
N PHE A 111 -4.20 6.46 -13.18
CA PHE A 111 -4.58 5.95 -14.50
C PHE A 111 -5.25 7.02 -15.36
N ALA A 112 -6.10 7.86 -14.78
CA ALA A 112 -6.73 8.98 -15.48
C ALA A 112 -5.70 9.92 -16.11
N VAL A 113 -4.71 10.34 -15.31
CA VAL A 113 -3.62 11.21 -15.78
C VAL A 113 -2.77 10.50 -16.83
N PHE A 114 -2.41 9.24 -16.58
CA PHE A 114 -1.60 8.43 -17.50
C PHE A 114 -2.30 8.22 -18.85
N SER A 115 -3.59 7.91 -18.86
CA SER A 115 -4.37 7.68 -20.08
C SER A 115 -4.33 8.91 -20.98
N VAL A 116 -4.57 10.09 -20.42
CA VAL A 116 -4.57 11.35 -21.20
C VAL A 116 -3.17 11.75 -21.63
N THR A 117 -2.18 11.68 -20.75
CA THR A 117 -0.85 12.26 -21.00
C THR A 117 0.10 11.31 -21.72
N PHE A 118 0.04 10.00 -21.44
CA PHE A 118 0.96 9.01 -21.99
C PHE A 118 0.36 8.23 -23.16
N LEU A 119 -0.89 7.75 -23.04
CA LEU A 119 -1.57 7.05 -24.13
C LEU A 119 -2.23 8.00 -25.13
N GLY A 120 -2.56 9.22 -24.73
CA GLY A 120 -3.31 10.17 -25.55
C GLY A 120 -4.79 9.79 -25.70
N GLU A 121 -5.30 8.96 -24.79
CA GLU A 121 -6.69 8.50 -24.79
C GLU A 121 -7.56 9.44 -23.93
N PRO A 122 -8.63 10.03 -24.50
CA PRO A 122 -9.48 10.93 -23.73
C PRO A 122 -10.37 10.15 -22.75
N LEU A 123 -10.51 10.68 -21.54
CA LEU A 123 -11.41 10.12 -20.53
C LEU A 123 -12.86 10.39 -20.93
N ARG A 124 -13.63 9.31 -21.06
CA ARG A 124 -15.07 9.37 -21.34
C ARG A 124 -15.86 9.65 -20.06
N TRP A 125 -17.08 10.18 -20.20
CA TRP A 125 -17.94 10.55 -19.07
C TRP A 125 -18.19 9.42 -18.05
N ASN A 126 -18.29 8.18 -18.54
CA ASN A 126 -18.44 7.00 -17.69
C ASN A 126 -17.26 6.80 -16.72
N TYR A 127 -16.05 7.24 -17.07
CA TYR A 127 -14.90 7.21 -16.17
C TYR A 127 -15.11 8.13 -14.96
N LEU A 128 -15.61 9.34 -15.21
CA LEU A 128 -15.91 10.28 -14.14
C LEU A 128 -17.03 9.76 -13.24
N ALA A 129 -18.09 9.19 -13.82
CA ALA A 129 -19.15 8.55 -13.06
C ALA A 129 -18.63 7.40 -12.18
N ALA A 130 -17.76 6.54 -12.70
CA ALA A 130 -17.12 5.47 -11.93
C ALA A 130 -16.26 6.02 -10.77
N SER A 131 -15.48 7.08 -11.02
CA SER A 131 -14.69 7.75 -9.97
C SER A 131 -15.56 8.31 -8.84
N VAL A 132 -16.72 8.90 -9.17
CA VAL A 132 -17.69 9.38 -8.16
C VAL A 132 -18.26 8.22 -7.34
N CYS A 133 -18.60 7.09 -7.97
CA CYS A 133 -19.03 5.89 -7.24
C CYS A 133 -17.96 5.37 -6.27
N MET A 134 -16.68 5.44 -6.65
CA MET A 134 -15.57 5.04 -5.79
C MET A 134 -15.37 5.97 -4.59
N LEU A 135 -15.59 7.29 -4.76
CA LEU A 135 -15.61 8.22 -3.64
C LEU A 135 -16.75 7.91 -2.67
N ALA A 136 -17.94 7.56 -3.17
CA ALA A 136 -19.06 7.13 -2.32
C ALA A 136 -18.71 5.86 -1.51
N ALA A 137 -18.05 4.88 -2.14
CA ALA A 137 -17.58 3.68 -1.45
C ALA A 137 -16.60 4.00 -0.31
N ALA A 138 -15.71 4.98 -0.51
CA ALA A 138 -14.81 5.44 0.55
C ALA A 138 -15.58 6.07 1.71
N VAL A 139 -16.57 6.93 1.46
CA VAL A 139 -17.38 7.51 2.54
C VAL A 139 -17.96 6.41 3.44
N PHE A 140 -18.52 5.33 2.88
CA PHE A 140 -19.08 4.25 3.68
C PHE A 140 -18.05 3.48 4.51
N ILE A 141 -16.82 3.30 4.02
CA ILE A 141 -15.77 2.52 4.71
C ILE A 141 -15.01 3.36 5.74
N PHE A 142 -14.99 4.68 5.59
CA PHE A 142 -14.33 5.59 6.54
C PHE A 142 -15.29 6.20 7.58
N ALA A 143 -16.61 6.20 7.32
CA ALA A 143 -17.62 6.75 8.25
C ALA A 143 -18.20 5.70 9.23
N VAL A 144 -17.78 4.44 9.13
CA VAL A 144 -18.16 3.32 10.00
C VAL A 144 -16.94 2.86 10.79
#